data_AF-A0A950PAW1-F1
#
_entry.id   AF-A0A950PAW1-F1
#
_cell.length_a   1.000
_cell.length_b   1.000
_cell.length_c   1.000
_cell.angle_alpha   90.00
_cell.angle_beta   90.00
_cell.angle_gamma   90.00
#
_symmetry.space_group_name_H-M   'P 1'
#
loop_
_entity.id
_entity.type
_entity.pdbx_description
1 polymer ?
#
loop_
_entity_poly.entity_id
_entity_poly.type
_entity_poly.pdbx_seq_one_letter_code
_entity_poly.pdbx_strand_id
1 'polypeptide(L)'
;MSKPRLVLRANSRSILPTIDAVVARERPAEPLVCLRPSVIAAASRRFATVFPGDVLYAVKCNPEPRVLRAVWAGGVRHFDCASLPEIALVRKLLPQAEV
;
A
#
# COMPACT_ATOMS: atom_id res chain seq x y z
N MET A 1 -40.47 4.05 -0.60
CA MET A 1 -39.56 5.20 -0.36
C MET A 1 -38.13 4.68 -0.30
N SER A 2 -37.34 4.94 -1.34
CA SER A 2 -35.97 4.42 -1.51
C SER A 2 -34.96 5.32 -0.78
N LYS A 3 -34.14 4.76 0.11
CA LYS A 3 -33.04 5.49 0.76
C LYS A 3 -31.94 5.79 -0.27
N PRO A 4 -31.39 7.01 -0.31
CA PRO A 4 -30.34 7.34 -1.27
C PRO A 4 -29.08 6.54 -0.95
N ARG A 5 -28.60 5.80 -1.95
CA ARG A 5 -27.33 5.08 -1.91
C ARG A 5 -26.23 6.13 -2.03
N LEU A 6 -25.43 6.31 -0.98
CA LEU A 6 -24.29 7.22 -0.99
C LEU A 6 -23.24 6.66 -1.97
N VAL A 7 -23.25 7.16 -3.21
CA VAL A 7 -22.18 6.92 -4.17
C VAL A 7 -21.00 7.77 -3.71
N LEU A 8 -19.99 7.13 -3.11
CA LEU A 8 -18.70 7.76 -2.83
C LEU A 8 -18.09 8.19 -4.16
N ARG A 9 -18.21 9.49 -4.48
CA ARG A 9 -17.52 10.10 -5.60
C ARG A 9 -16.01 9.96 -5.36
N ALA A 10 -15.33 9.35 -6.32
CA ALA A 10 -13.90 9.47 -6.46
C ALA A 10 -13.53 10.97 -6.52
N ASN A 11 -12.39 11.32 -5.90
CA ASN A 11 -11.69 12.60 -5.97
C ASN A 11 -11.92 13.63 -4.83
N SER A 12 -11.68 13.22 -3.58
CA SER A 12 -11.08 14.13 -2.60
C SER A 12 -9.67 13.63 -2.29
N ARG A 13 -8.65 14.46 -2.51
CA ARG A 13 -7.36 14.23 -1.84
C ARG A 13 -7.66 14.41 -0.36
N SER A 14 -7.90 13.33 0.39
CA SER A 14 -7.96 13.47 1.84
C SER A 14 -6.59 13.96 2.27
N ILE A 15 -6.55 15.20 2.75
CA ILE A 15 -5.34 15.77 3.32
C ILE A 15 -5.17 15.03 4.65
N LEU A 16 -4.36 13.98 4.61
CA LEU A 16 -3.93 13.31 5.83
C LEU A 16 -3.19 14.33 6.71
N PRO A 17 -3.38 14.30 8.04
CA PRO A 17 -2.72 15.23 8.94
C PRO A 17 -1.19 15.19 8.76
N THR A 18 -0.54 16.30 9.10
CA THR A 18 0.91 16.33 9.25
C THR A 18 1.30 15.43 10.42
N ILE A 19 2.55 14.94 10.41
CA ILE A 19 3.04 14.10 11.51
C ILE A 19 3.00 14.88 12.83
N ASP A 20 3.39 16.15 12.82
CA ASP A 20 3.33 17.03 13.99
C ASP A 20 1.90 17.14 14.57
N ALA A 21 0.88 17.27 13.71
CA ALA A 21 -0.51 17.33 14.14
C ALA A 21 -1.00 15.99 14.73
N VAL A 22 -0.45 14.86 14.27
CA VAL A 22 -0.71 13.55 14.89
C VAL A 22 -0.02 13.46 16.24
N VAL A 23 1.27 13.81 16.34
CA VAL A 23 2.03 13.74 17.60
C VAL A 23 1.44 14.65 18.67
N ALA A 24 1.08 15.89 18.33
CA ALA A 24 0.49 16.83 19.29
C ALA A 24 -0.85 16.35 19.86
N ARG A 25 -1.65 15.68 19.02
CA ARG A 25 -2.99 15.17 19.39
C ARG A 25 -2.91 13.84 20.13
N GLU A 26 -2.22 12.86 19.57
CA GLU A 26 -2.19 11.49 20.08
C GLU A 26 -1.20 11.32 21.25
N ARG A 27 -0.20 12.21 21.36
CA ARG A 27 0.85 12.19 22.39
C ARG A 27 1.35 10.77 22.69
N PRO A 28 1.79 10.03 21.66
CA PRO A 28 2.00 8.61 21.79
C PRO A 28 3.18 8.33 22.73
N ALA A 29 2.97 7.42 23.68
CA ALA A 29 4.02 6.95 24.58
C ALA A 29 5.01 6.00 23.88
N GLU A 30 4.60 5.41 22.75
CA GLU A 30 5.36 4.45 21.95
C GLU A 30 5.50 4.95 20.50
N PRO A 31 6.50 4.48 19.73
CA PRO A 31 6.66 4.84 18.33
C PRO A 31 5.40 4.55 17.50
N LEU A 32 4.97 5.53 16.69
CA LEU A 32 3.79 5.42 15.84
C LEU A 32 4.18 5.25 14.37
N VAL A 33 3.72 4.17 13.75
CA VAL A 33 3.91 3.93 12.32
C VAL A 33 2.89 4.72 11.50
N CYS A 34 3.38 5.69 10.72
CA CYS A 34 2.56 6.50 9.82
C CYS A 34 2.68 6.01 8.36
N LEU A 35 1.67 5.31 7.87
CA LEU A 35 1.65 4.82 6.48
C LEU A 35 0.79 5.72 5.57
N ARG A 36 1.28 5.96 4.36
CA ARG A 36 0.55 6.67 3.28
C ARG A 36 0.38 5.76 2.05
N PRO A 37 -0.57 4.80 2.07
CA PRO A 37 -0.73 3.81 0.99
C PRO A 37 -0.93 4.43 -0.39
N SER A 38 -1.62 5.57 -0.49
CA SER A 38 -1.83 6.27 -1.76
C SER A 38 -0.52 6.76 -2.39
N VAL A 39 0.44 7.20 -1.59
CA VAL A 39 1.77 7.64 -2.06
C VAL A 39 2.57 6.43 -2.55
N ILE A 40 2.54 5.33 -1.81
CA ILE A 40 3.19 4.07 -2.22
C ILE A 40 2.62 3.60 -3.55
N ALA A 41 1.29 3.52 -3.68
CA ALA A 41 0.64 3.11 -4.91
C ALA A 41 0.97 4.04 -6.09
N ALA A 42 1.03 5.36 -5.86
CA ALA A 42 1.41 6.32 -6.90
C ALA A 42 2.87 6.16 -7.34
N ALA A 43 3.79 5.96 -6.40
CA ALA A 43 5.20 5.72 -6.70
C ALA A 43 5.42 4.40 -7.46
N SER A 44 4.80 3.32 -6.98
CA SER A 44 4.82 2.01 -7.66
C SER A 44 4.26 2.11 -9.08
N ARG A 45 3.14 2.82 -9.26
CA ARG A 45 2.55 3.06 -10.58
C ARG A 45 3.48 3.80 -11.51
N ARG A 46 4.05 4.91 -11.03
CA ARG A 46 5.00 5.69 -11.82
C ARG A 46 6.15 4.81 -12.30
N PHE A 47 6.75 4.03 -11.40
CA PHE A 47 7.87 3.15 -11.76
C PHE A 47 7.46 2.07 -12.75
N ALA A 48 6.36 1.35 -12.49
CA ALA A 48 5.83 0.32 -13.37
C ALA A 48 5.45 0.83 -14.76
N THR A 49 5.07 2.11 -14.90
CA THR A 49 4.73 2.70 -16.21
C THR A 49 5.93 3.18 -17.01
N VAL A 50 7.07 3.46 -16.39
CA VAL A 50 8.23 4.06 -17.08
C VAL A 50 9.40 3.09 -17.26
N PHE A 51 9.43 2.01 -16.48
CA PHE A 51 10.45 0.98 -16.61
C PHE A 51 10.05 -0.02 -17.70
N PRO A 52 10.90 -0.27 -18.72
CA PRO A 52 10.54 -1.06 -19.89
C PRO A 52 10.60 -2.58 -19.68
N GLY A 53 10.78 -3.05 -18.44
CA GLY A 53 10.87 -4.47 -18.10
C GLY A 53 9.97 -4.87 -16.94
N ASP A 54 10.12 -6.11 -16.49
CA ASP A 54 9.33 -6.62 -15.36
C ASP A 54 9.71 -5.93 -14.06
N VAL A 55 8.69 -5.46 -13.35
CA VAL A 55 8.85 -4.81 -12.04
C VAL A 55 8.50 -5.80 -10.95
N LEU A 56 9.48 -6.04 -10.08
CA LEU A 56 9.34 -6.86 -8.88
C LEU A 56 9.42 -5.99 -7.63
N TYR A 57 8.64 -6.34 -6.61
CA TYR A 57 8.80 -5.79 -5.26
C TYR A 57 9.45 -6.81 -4.33
N ALA A 58 10.60 -6.48 -3.76
CA ALA A 58 11.26 -7.30 -2.75
C ALA A 58 10.51 -7.22 -1.41
N VAL A 59 9.87 -8.31 -1.00
CA VAL A 59 9.00 -8.36 0.19
C VAL A 59 9.75 -8.03 1.47
N LYS A 60 11.01 -8.49 1.59
CA LYS A 60 11.89 -8.19 2.71
C LYS A 60 12.03 -6.69 3.03
N CYS A 61 11.83 -5.81 2.04
CA CYS A 61 11.95 -4.37 2.25
C CYS A 61 10.86 -3.84 3.19
N ASN A 62 9.63 -4.35 3.04
CA ASN A 62 8.55 -4.08 3.98
C ASN A 62 7.40 -5.09 3.78
N PRO A 63 7.29 -6.13 4.64
CA PRO A 63 6.24 -7.14 4.52
C PRO A 63 4.88 -6.67 5.08
N GLU A 64 4.74 -5.42 5.52
CA GLU A 64 3.47 -4.91 6.04
C GLU A 64 2.33 -5.08 5.01
N PRO A 65 1.23 -5.79 5.35
CA PRO A 65 0.15 -6.08 4.42
C PRO A 65 -0.45 -4.86 3.71
N ARG A 66 -0.49 -3.69 4.38
CA ARG A 66 -0.95 -2.43 3.75
C ARG A 66 0.01 -1.92 2.67
N VAL A 67 1.31 -2.15 2.84
CA VAL A 67 2.34 -1.80 1.83
C VAL A 67 2.21 -2.72 0.62
N LEU A 68 2.13 -4.04 0.83
CA LEU A 68 1.98 -5.02 -0.26
C LEU A 68 0.72 -4.76 -1.10
N ARG A 69 -0.42 -4.47 -0.45
CA ARG A 69 -1.66 -4.08 -1.16
C ARG A 69 -1.52 -2.75 -1.91
N ALA A 70 -0.78 -1.79 -1.38
CA ALA A 70 -0.56 -0.51 -2.06
C ALA A 70 0.33 -0.67 -3.30
N VAL A 71 1.40 -1.45 -3.18
CA VAL A 71 2.29 -1.81 -4.30
C VAL A 71 1.49 -2.53 -5.40
N TRP A 72 0.63 -3.48 -5.03
CA TRP A 72 -0.30 -4.14 -5.95
C TRP A 72 -1.26 -3.16 -6.63
N ALA A 73 -1.88 -2.26 -5.86
CA ALA A 73 -2.74 -1.20 -6.42
C ALA A 73 -1.98 -0.20 -7.32
N GLY A 74 -0.66 -0.14 -7.17
CA GLY A 74 0.25 0.59 -8.05
C GLY A 74 0.47 -0.09 -9.41
N GLY A 75 0.23 -1.40 -9.53
CA GLY A 75 0.37 -2.13 -10.79
C GLY A 75 1.49 -3.18 -10.80
N VAL A 76 2.26 -3.31 -9.72
CA VAL A 76 3.28 -4.36 -9.58
C VAL A 76 2.57 -5.72 -9.40
N ARG A 77 3.01 -6.74 -10.16
CA ARG A 77 2.42 -8.09 -10.14
C ARG A 77 3.37 -9.18 -9.67
N HIS A 78 4.67 -8.92 -9.73
CA HIS A 78 5.72 -9.86 -9.32
C HIS A 78 6.31 -9.44 -7.96
N PHE A 79 6.54 -10.40 -7.08
CA PHE A 79 7.02 -10.17 -5.72
C PHE A 79 8.20 -11.11 -5.42
N ASP A 80 9.37 -10.52 -5.22
CA ASP A 80 10.58 -11.23 -4.86
C ASP A 80 10.54 -11.58 -3.35
N CYS A 81 10.52 -12.88 -3.05
CA CYS A 81 10.44 -13.41 -1.69
C CYS A 81 11.72 -14.16 -1.32
N ALA A 82 12.31 -13.80 -0.18
CA ALA A 82 13.56 -14.38 0.32
C ALA A 82 13.32 -15.51 1.34
N SER A 83 12.07 -15.83 1.68
CA SER A 83 11.76 -16.86 2.68
C SER A 83 10.36 -17.47 2.52
N LEU A 84 10.16 -18.68 3.06
CA LEU A 84 8.85 -19.36 3.05
C LEU A 84 7.73 -18.52 3.71
N PRO A 85 7.95 -17.82 4.84
CA PRO A 85 6.94 -16.92 5.40
C PRO A 85 6.54 -15.78 4.47
N GLU A 86 7.48 -15.20 3.71
CA GLU A 86 7.17 -14.16 2.73
C GLU A 86 6.34 -14.70 1.57
N ILE A 87 6.69 -15.87 1.05
CA ILE A 87 5.90 -16.55 0.00
C ILE A 87 4.47 -16.80 0.50
N ALA A 88 4.33 -17.37 1.70
CA ALA A 88 3.02 -17.66 2.30
C ALA A 88 2.19 -16.38 2.50
N LEU A 89 2.84 -15.30 2.93
CA LEU A 89 2.20 -14.00 3.12
C LEU A 89 1.67 -13.43 1.79
N VAL A 90 2.50 -13.40 0.75
CA VAL A 90 2.09 -12.86 -0.56
C VAL A 90 0.97 -13.71 -1.15
N ARG A 91 1.09 -15.04 -1.15
CA ARG A 91 0.04 -15.94 -1.69
C ARG A 91 -1.29 -15.78 -0.95
N LYS A 92 -1.27 -15.54 0.37
CA LYS A 92 -2.47 -15.27 1.17
C LYS A 92 -3.11 -13.91 0.83
N LEU A 93 -2.30 -12.86 0.68
CA LEU A 93 -2.79 -11.49 0.50
C LEU A 93 -3.16 -11.16 -0.96
N LEU A 94 -2.39 -11.71 -1.90
CA LEU A 94 -2.43 -11.41 -3.33
C LEU A 94 -2.37 -12.73 -4.10
N PRO A 95 -3.46 -13.52 -4.16
CA PRO A 95 -3.44 -14.85 -4.76
C PRO A 95 -3.04 -14.88 -6.24
N GLN A 96 -3.20 -13.74 -6.93
CA GLN A 96 -2.86 -13.54 -8.34
C GLN A 96 -1.42 -13.03 -8.55
N ALA A 97 -0.65 -12.83 -7.48
CA ALA A 97 0.74 -12.39 -7.58
C ALA A 97 1.65 -13.54 -8.04
N GLU A 98 2.67 -13.16 -8.80
CA GLU A 98 3.79 -14.03 -9.12
C GLU A 98 4.84 -13.90 -8.02
N VAL A 99 5.29 -15.05 -7.51
CA VAL A 99 6.27 -15.23 -6.43
C VAL A 99 7.18 -16.37 -6.83
#